data_AF-A0A0B4DRH4-F1
#
_entry.id   AF-A0A0B4DRH4-F1
#
_cell.length_a   1.000
_cell.length_b   1.000
_cell.length_c   1.000
_cell.angle_alpha   90.00
_cell.angle_beta   90.00
_cell.angle_gamma   90.00
#
_symmetry.space_group_name_H-M   'P 1'
#
loop_
_entity.id
_entity.type
_entity.pdbx_description
1 polymer ?
#
loop_
_entity_poly.entity_id
_entity_poly.type
_entity_poly.pdbx_seq_one_letter_code
_entity_poly.pdbx_strand_id
1 'polypeptide(L)'
;MRTLTRGGAALVLCGLLALAGCDNSSAVETRDRTAEAAPKAGLVSETIETTTTQEIKPGLTVTRTETIDAKTARLFARNGADFDARTPQDYIAKVKAFTASPPADAETVKRPNGDTLIYQASTNTFAVVARNGSPRTMFKPTTGAEYWAEQKAAAPTFGQRRQSTGAAG
;
A
#
# COMPACT_ATOMS: atom_id res chain seq x y z
N MET A 1 21.61 53.53 21.26
CA MET A 1 21.12 52.14 21.34
C MET A 1 22.20 51.23 20.78
N ARG A 2 22.95 50.57 21.66
CA ARG A 2 24.04 49.64 21.31
C ARG A 2 23.77 48.33 22.01
N THR A 3 23.65 47.25 21.25
CA THR A 3 24.19 45.92 21.58
C THR A 3 23.99 44.99 20.37
N LEU A 4 25.07 44.77 19.62
CA LEU A 4 25.29 43.53 18.86
C LEU A 4 26.04 42.56 19.76
N THR A 5 25.61 41.31 19.84
CA THR A 5 26.54 40.19 20.06
C THR A 5 25.95 38.89 19.50
N ARG A 6 26.71 38.27 18.59
CA ARG A 6 26.56 36.92 18.05
C ARG A 6 27.32 35.92 18.93
N GLY A 7 26.82 34.69 19.00
CA GLY A 7 27.54 33.48 19.42
C GLY A 7 26.52 32.35 19.53
N GLY A 8 26.64 31.16 18.92
CA GLY A 8 27.81 30.45 18.42
C GLY A 8 27.73 29.01 18.96
N ALA A 9 27.32 28.09 18.09
CA ALA A 9 27.30 26.63 18.14
C ALA A 9 27.81 25.85 19.36
N ALA A 10 27.08 24.79 19.76
CA ALA A 10 27.67 23.53 20.19
C ALA A 10 26.71 22.35 19.86
N LEU A 11 27.21 21.47 19.00
CA LEU A 11 26.58 20.27 18.46
C LEU A 11 27.53 19.13 18.86
N VAL A 12 27.16 18.23 19.78
CA VAL A 12 27.83 16.94 19.95
C VAL A 12 26.79 15.87 20.28
N LEU A 13 26.55 15.05 19.27
CA LEU A 13 25.84 13.78 19.25
C LEU A 13 26.89 12.67 19.49
N CYS A 14 26.58 11.65 20.32
CA CYS A 14 26.99 10.26 20.07
C CYS A 14 26.42 9.33 21.15
N GLY A 15 25.32 8.64 20.81
CA GLY A 15 24.86 7.44 21.48
C GLY A 15 25.45 6.20 20.80
N LEU A 16 25.74 5.16 21.58
CA LEU A 16 26.05 3.82 21.09
C LEU A 16 25.12 2.82 21.80
N LEU A 17 24.14 2.32 21.05
CA LEU A 17 23.36 1.13 21.38
C LEU A 17 24.14 -0.11 20.94
N ALA A 18 24.33 -1.07 21.84
CA ALA A 18 24.79 -2.42 21.51
C ALA A 18 23.58 -3.35 21.37
N LEU A 19 23.42 -3.94 20.18
CA LEU A 19 22.49 -5.04 19.88
C LEU A 19 23.27 -6.36 19.82
N ALA A 20 22.88 -7.32 20.65
CA ALA A 20 23.04 -8.76 20.44
C ALA A 20 21.82 -9.38 21.14
N GLY A 21 20.86 -10.02 20.48
CA GLY A 21 20.97 -11.03 19.44
C GLY A 21 20.56 -12.37 20.06
N CYS A 22 19.29 -12.50 20.46
CA CYS A 22 18.75 -13.76 21.00
C CYS A 22 18.43 -14.71 19.84
N ASP A 23 19.18 -15.80 19.76
CA ASP A 23 18.91 -16.95 18.88
C ASP A 23 17.76 -17.76 19.49
N ASN A 24 16.60 -17.78 18.82
CA ASN A 24 15.49 -18.67 19.18
C ASN A 24 15.48 -19.86 18.22
N SER A 25 16.37 -20.82 18.48
CA SER A 25 16.35 -22.14 17.86
C SER A 25 15.11 -22.90 18.31
N SER A 26 14.11 -23.04 17.44
CA SER A 26 12.98 -23.96 17.60
C SER A 26 13.06 -25.04 16.52
N ALA A 27 13.57 -26.19 16.91
CA ALA A 27 13.54 -27.43 16.15
C ALA A 27 12.11 -27.96 16.07
N VAL A 28 11.59 -28.21 14.87
CA VAL A 28 10.29 -28.86 14.69
C VAL A 28 10.54 -30.31 14.27
N GLU A 29 10.27 -31.19 15.23
CA GLU A 29 10.23 -32.65 15.16
C GLU A 29 9.25 -33.10 14.07
N THR A 30 9.75 -33.78 13.03
CA THR A 30 8.92 -34.44 12.03
C THR A 30 8.37 -35.72 12.61
N ARG A 31 7.11 -35.72 13.04
CA ARG A 31 6.38 -36.95 13.31
C ARG A 31 5.94 -37.59 12.00
N ASP A 32 6.51 -38.76 11.76
CA ASP A 32 6.07 -39.84 10.89
C ASP A 32 4.53 -39.97 10.81
N ARG A 33 3.99 -40.03 9.60
CA ARG A 33 2.61 -40.43 9.35
C ARG A 33 2.61 -41.60 8.37
N THR A 34 2.91 -42.76 8.91
CA THR A 34 2.59 -44.06 8.32
C THR A 34 1.10 -44.14 8.05
N ALA A 35 0.79 -44.51 6.80
CA ALA A 35 -0.52 -44.68 6.23
C ALA A 35 -1.25 -45.90 6.80
N GLU A 36 -2.57 -45.78 6.99
CA GLU A 36 -3.48 -46.92 6.86
C GLU A 36 -4.91 -46.47 6.49
N ALA A 37 -5.55 -47.33 5.68
CA ALA A 37 -6.99 -47.45 5.37
C ALA A 37 -7.60 -46.61 4.22
N ALA A 38 -7.77 -47.28 3.07
CA ALA A 38 -8.84 -47.06 2.10
C ALA A 38 -9.98 -48.10 2.35
N PRO A 39 -11.08 -48.20 1.56
CA PRO A 39 -11.72 -47.28 0.60
C PRO A 39 -13.26 -47.15 0.82
N LYS A 40 -13.95 -46.26 0.07
CA LYS A 40 -15.24 -46.58 -0.60
C LYS A 40 -15.65 -45.49 -1.60
N ALA A 41 -16.21 -45.96 -2.71
CA ALA A 41 -16.43 -45.29 -3.98
C ALA A 41 -17.68 -44.38 -4.03
N GLY A 42 -17.63 -43.39 -4.92
CA GLY A 42 -18.78 -42.61 -5.39
C GLY A 42 -18.37 -41.82 -6.64
N LEU A 43 -18.83 -42.28 -7.81
CA LEU A 43 -18.59 -41.72 -9.13
C LEU A 43 -19.30 -40.36 -9.32
N VAL A 44 -18.58 -39.34 -9.79
CA VAL A 44 -19.05 -38.40 -10.81
C VAL A 44 -17.86 -37.90 -11.62
N SER A 45 -17.97 -38.01 -12.94
CA SER A 45 -17.06 -37.40 -13.91
C SER A 45 -17.14 -35.88 -13.80
N GLU A 46 -16.01 -35.24 -13.58
CA GLU A 46 -15.70 -33.98 -14.25
C GLU A 46 -14.23 -34.00 -14.65
N THR A 47 -14.01 -34.18 -15.95
CA THR A 47 -12.73 -33.99 -16.61
C THR A 47 -12.35 -32.53 -16.49
N ILE A 48 -11.40 -32.23 -15.60
CA ILE A 48 -10.51 -31.08 -15.78
C ILE A 48 -9.10 -31.65 -15.80
N GLU A 49 -8.56 -31.73 -17.01
CA GLU A 49 -7.17 -32.03 -17.25
C GLU A 49 -6.26 -30.94 -16.69
N THR A 50 -5.01 -31.37 -16.45
CA THR A 50 -3.80 -30.55 -16.31
C THR A 50 -3.43 -30.14 -14.88
N THR A 51 -3.07 -31.15 -14.08
CA THR A 51 -1.99 -31.05 -13.11
C THR A 51 -0.67 -30.85 -13.86
N THR A 52 -0.20 -29.62 -13.95
CA THR A 52 1.22 -29.34 -14.23
C THR A 52 1.94 -29.14 -12.89
N THR A 53 2.47 -30.23 -12.35
CA THR A 53 3.56 -30.18 -11.37
C THR A 53 4.80 -29.74 -12.13
N GLN A 54 5.14 -28.45 -12.05
CA GLN A 54 6.44 -27.96 -12.47
C GLN A 54 7.35 -27.82 -11.25
N GLU A 55 8.41 -28.62 -11.29
CA GLU A 55 9.61 -28.55 -10.47
C GLU A 55 10.24 -27.14 -10.58
N ILE A 56 10.30 -26.41 -9.46
CA ILE A 56 10.91 -25.08 -9.40
C ILE A 56 12.34 -25.18 -8.83
N LYS A 57 13.33 -25.08 -9.73
CA LYS A 57 14.69 -24.62 -9.39
C LYS A 57 14.66 -23.11 -9.08
N PRO A 58 15.46 -22.61 -8.13
CA PRO A 58 15.34 -21.24 -7.64
C PRO A 58 15.93 -20.24 -8.64
N GLY A 59 15.05 -19.45 -9.27
CA GLY A 59 15.37 -18.24 -10.01
C GLY A 59 14.54 -17.08 -9.46
N LEU A 60 15.18 -16.14 -8.76
CA LEU A 60 14.56 -14.96 -8.17
C LEU A 60 13.98 -14.03 -9.25
N THR A 61 12.69 -14.15 -9.53
CA THR A 61 11.80 -13.00 -9.79
C THR A 61 10.36 -13.44 -9.50
N VAL A 62 9.98 -13.40 -8.21
CA VAL A 62 8.58 -13.60 -7.82
C VAL A 62 7.87 -12.25 -7.90
N THR A 63 7.02 -12.04 -8.90
CA THR A 63 6.00 -10.99 -8.85
C THR A 63 4.93 -11.45 -7.86
N ARG A 64 4.92 -10.88 -6.64
CA ARG A 64 3.89 -11.21 -5.66
C ARG A 64 2.57 -10.56 -6.08
N THR A 65 1.64 -11.34 -6.63
CA THR A 65 0.24 -10.94 -6.78
C THR A 65 -0.37 -10.80 -5.38
N GLU A 66 -0.73 -9.58 -4.98
CA GLU A 66 -1.42 -9.32 -3.71
C GLU A 66 -2.92 -9.62 -3.85
N THR A 67 -3.49 -10.33 -2.87
CA THR A 67 -4.94 -10.55 -2.82
C THR A 67 -5.67 -9.28 -2.39
N ILE A 68 -6.94 -9.14 -2.78
CA ILE A 68 -7.76 -7.97 -2.40
C ILE A 68 -7.86 -7.84 -0.87
N ASP A 69 -7.96 -8.95 -0.17
CA ASP A 69 -8.06 -8.98 1.29
C ASP A 69 -6.75 -8.53 1.96
N ALA A 70 -5.59 -8.97 1.45
CA ALA A 70 -4.30 -8.53 1.96
C ALA A 70 -4.11 -7.02 1.75
N LYS A 71 -4.48 -6.51 0.56
CA LYS A 71 -4.45 -5.08 0.27
C LYS A 71 -5.38 -4.29 1.20
N THR A 72 -6.58 -4.80 1.41
CA THR A 72 -7.61 -4.19 2.27
C THR A 72 -7.11 -4.11 3.71
N ALA A 73 -6.60 -5.22 4.25
CA ALA A 73 -6.02 -5.27 5.60
C ALA A 73 -4.84 -4.30 5.75
N ARG A 74 -3.97 -4.19 4.73
CA ARG A 74 -2.84 -3.25 4.74
C ARG A 74 -3.28 -1.79 4.75
N LEU A 75 -4.25 -1.42 3.91
CA LEU A 75 -4.76 -0.04 3.86
C LEU A 75 -5.46 0.32 5.17
N PHE A 76 -6.26 -0.60 5.71
CA PHE A 76 -6.89 -0.44 7.01
C PHE A 76 -5.86 -0.25 8.13
N ALA A 77 -4.82 -1.09 8.20
CA ALA A 77 -3.80 -0.99 9.23
C ALA A 77 -3.05 0.35 9.21
N ARG A 78 -2.93 1.00 8.04
CA ARG A 78 -2.24 2.28 7.88
C ARG A 78 -3.12 3.48 8.16
N ASN A 79 -4.38 3.43 7.70
CA ASN A 79 -5.22 4.62 7.60
C ASN A 79 -6.55 4.48 8.35
N GLY A 80 -6.92 3.28 8.82
CA GLY A 80 -8.24 2.99 9.38
C GLY A 80 -8.58 3.82 10.61
N ALA A 81 -7.59 4.04 11.48
CA ALA A 81 -7.76 4.85 12.69
C ALA A 81 -8.12 6.31 12.36
N ASP A 82 -7.56 6.89 11.30
CA ASP A 82 -7.82 8.27 10.89
C ASP A 82 -9.27 8.53 10.49
N PHE A 83 -10.01 7.46 10.15
CA PHE A 83 -11.41 7.52 9.73
C PHE A 83 -12.36 6.83 10.71
N ASP A 84 -11.92 6.59 11.95
CA ASP A 84 -12.72 5.90 12.97
C ASP A 84 -13.26 4.56 12.47
N ALA A 85 -12.48 3.87 11.64
CA ALA A 85 -12.88 2.57 11.11
C ALA A 85 -12.51 1.47 12.10
N ARG A 86 -13.47 0.61 12.44
CA ARG A 86 -13.25 -0.46 13.43
C ARG A 86 -12.75 -1.76 12.80
N THR A 87 -13.02 -1.95 11.52
CA THR A 87 -12.65 -3.16 10.78
C THR A 87 -12.15 -2.81 9.37
N PRO A 88 -11.43 -3.72 8.69
CA PRO A 88 -11.05 -3.50 7.31
C PRO A 88 -12.24 -3.28 6.37
N GLN A 89 -13.36 -3.98 6.61
CA GLN A 89 -14.57 -3.83 5.79
C GLN A 89 -15.26 -2.49 6.00
N ASP A 90 -15.31 -2.01 7.25
CA ASP A 90 -15.81 -0.67 7.58
C ASP A 90 -14.97 0.41 6.89
N TYR A 91 -13.64 0.31 6.96
CA TYR A 91 -12.76 1.24 6.25
C TYR A 91 -13.00 1.24 4.74
N ILE A 92 -13.07 0.07 4.09
CA ILE A 92 -13.34 0.01 2.64
C ILE A 92 -14.74 0.52 2.29
N ALA A 93 -15.74 0.33 3.15
CA ALA A 93 -17.06 0.92 2.96
C ALA A 93 -16.98 2.46 2.96
N LYS A 94 -16.23 3.06 3.91
CA LYS A 94 -15.99 4.51 3.94
C LYS A 94 -15.21 5.00 2.71
N VAL A 95 -14.18 4.27 2.28
CA VAL A 95 -13.43 4.57 1.05
C VAL A 95 -14.37 4.60 -0.16
N LYS A 96 -15.21 3.57 -0.31
CA LYS A 96 -16.18 3.49 -1.41
C LYS A 96 -17.18 4.64 -1.37
N ALA A 97 -17.72 4.96 -0.19
CA ALA A 97 -18.67 6.06 -0.03
C ALA A 97 -18.06 7.41 -0.44
N PHE A 98 -16.87 7.73 0.09
CA PHE A 98 -16.17 8.98 -0.22
C PHE A 98 -15.81 9.11 -1.71
N THR A 99 -15.38 8.02 -2.34
CA THR A 99 -14.93 8.05 -3.73
C THR A 99 -16.06 7.97 -4.76
N ALA A 100 -17.18 7.32 -4.43
CA ALA A 100 -18.34 7.23 -5.31
C ALA A 100 -19.19 8.51 -5.30
N SER A 101 -19.30 9.16 -4.15
CA SER A 101 -20.02 10.43 -4.00
C SER A 101 -19.21 11.39 -3.13
N PRO A 102 -18.16 12.02 -3.70
CA PRO A 102 -17.36 12.99 -2.98
C PRO A 102 -18.24 14.13 -2.44
N PRO A 103 -17.98 14.62 -1.21
CA PRO A 103 -18.65 15.80 -0.68
C PRO A 103 -18.51 17.01 -1.60
N ALA A 104 -19.48 17.95 -1.54
CA ALA A 104 -19.53 19.10 -2.43
C ALA A 104 -18.33 20.06 -2.28
N ASP A 105 -17.68 20.05 -1.11
CA ASP A 105 -16.49 20.83 -0.81
C ASP A 105 -15.18 20.11 -1.18
N ALA A 106 -15.25 18.93 -1.81
CA ALA A 106 -14.08 18.22 -2.31
C ALA A 106 -13.61 18.77 -3.66
N GLU A 107 -12.32 19.07 -3.76
CA GLU A 107 -11.65 19.34 -5.03
C GLU A 107 -11.25 18.04 -5.73
N THR A 108 -11.25 18.04 -7.06
CA THR A 108 -10.81 16.89 -7.86
C THR A 108 -9.85 17.29 -8.97
N VAL A 109 -8.89 16.41 -9.28
CA VAL A 109 -7.97 16.57 -10.41
C VAL A 109 -7.79 15.25 -11.14
N LYS A 110 -7.98 15.25 -12.45
CA LYS A 110 -7.74 14.09 -13.31
C LYS A 110 -6.31 14.09 -13.83
N ARG A 111 -5.63 12.96 -13.68
CA ARG A 111 -4.26 12.74 -14.17
C ARG A 111 -4.26 12.20 -15.61
N PRO A 112 -3.17 12.39 -16.40
CA PRO A 112 -3.07 11.88 -17.76
C PRO A 112 -3.24 10.36 -17.89
N ASN A 113 -2.87 9.61 -16.85
CA ASN A 113 -3.06 8.15 -16.81
C ASN A 113 -4.52 7.72 -16.57
N GLY A 114 -5.43 8.67 -16.40
CA GLY A 114 -6.85 8.46 -16.17
C GLY A 114 -7.27 8.33 -14.70
N ASP A 115 -6.34 8.34 -13.75
CA ASP A 115 -6.69 8.36 -12.33
C ASP A 115 -7.26 9.73 -11.92
N THR A 116 -8.19 9.74 -10.99
CA THR A 116 -8.74 10.96 -10.37
C THR A 116 -8.24 11.08 -8.94
N LEU A 117 -7.68 12.22 -8.60
CA LEU A 117 -7.36 12.64 -7.23
C LEU A 117 -8.54 13.40 -6.65
N ILE A 118 -8.83 13.18 -5.37
CA ILE A 118 -9.92 13.82 -4.65
C ILE A 118 -9.36 14.34 -3.33
N TYR A 119 -9.63 15.59 -2.97
CA TYR A 119 -9.24 16.17 -1.69
C TYR A 119 -10.37 16.97 -1.07
N GLN A 120 -10.74 16.66 0.17
CA GLN A 120 -11.68 17.44 0.97
C GLN A 120 -10.93 18.16 2.09
N ALA A 121 -10.92 19.49 2.06
CA ALA A 121 -10.18 20.30 3.03
C ALA A 121 -10.77 20.22 4.45
N SER A 122 -12.10 20.18 4.58
CA SER A 122 -12.81 20.20 5.87
C SER A 122 -12.49 19.00 6.77
N THR A 123 -12.29 17.82 6.17
CA THR A 123 -11.94 16.59 6.90
C THR A 123 -10.48 16.19 6.71
N ASN A 124 -9.73 16.98 5.94
CA ASN A 124 -8.40 16.66 5.46
C ASN A 124 -8.34 15.27 4.81
N THR A 125 -9.30 14.91 3.95
CA THR A 125 -9.37 13.57 3.34
C THR A 125 -8.84 13.61 1.91
N PHE A 126 -7.84 12.80 1.61
CA PHE A 126 -7.34 12.59 0.26
C PHE A 126 -7.67 11.18 -0.22
N ALA A 127 -8.07 11.03 -1.49
CA ALA A 127 -8.27 9.73 -2.12
C ALA A 127 -7.78 9.71 -3.58
N VAL A 128 -7.52 8.49 -4.06
CA VAL A 128 -7.17 8.24 -5.46
C VAL A 128 -8.13 7.21 -6.02
N VAL A 129 -8.72 7.51 -7.17
CA VAL A 129 -9.60 6.62 -7.93
C VAL A 129 -8.92 6.27 -9.24
N ALA A 130 -8.88 4.98 -9.58
CA ALA A 130 -8.35 4.53 -10.85
C ALA A 130 -9.28 4.93 -12.01
N ARG A 131 -8.77 4.92 -13.25
CA ARG A 131 -9.58 5.26 -14.44
C ARG A 131 -10.89 4.47 -14.57
N ASN A 132 -10.93 3.25 -14.03
CA ASN A 132 -12.09 2.35 -14.05
C ASN A 132 -13.06 2.58 -12.88
N GLY A 133 -12.88 3.65 -12.10
CA GLY A 133 -13.70 3.96 -10.92
C GLY A 133 -13.30 3.20 -9.65
N SER A 134 -12.34 2.28 -9.70
CA SER A 134 -11.92 1.53 -8.52
C SER A 134 -11.06 2.38 -7.58
N PRO A 135 -11.38 2.46 -6.26
CA PRO A 135 -10.55 3.18 -5.30
C PRO A 135 -9.16 2.55 -5.17
N ARG A 136 -8.11 3.37 -5.18
CA ARG A 136 -6.71 2.92 -4.98
C ARG A 136 -6.27 3.10 -3.54
N THR A 137 -6.62 4.23 -2.90
CA THR A 137 -6.29 4.56 -1.51
C THR A 137 -7.16 5.72 -1.01
N MET A 138 -7.20 5.90 0.31
CA MET A 138 -7.75 7.07 1.03
C MET A 138 -6.94 7.29 2.31
N PHE A 139 -6.61 8.51 2.69
CA PHE A 139 -5.88 8.83 3.93
C PHE A 139 -5.98 10.32 4.28
N LYS A 140 -5.56 10.69 5.49
CA LYS A 140 -5.40 12.09 5.90
C LYS A 140 -3.94 12.53 5.72
N PRO A 141 -3.61 13.43 4.78
CA PRO A 141 -2.23 13.84 4.58
C PRO A 141 -1.73 14.69 5.75
N THR A 142 -0.49 14.46 6.17
CA THR A 142 0.13 15.16 7.30
C THR A 142 0.24 16.67 7.08
N THR A 143 0.57 17.12 5.86
CA THR A 143 0.69 18.55 5.50
C THR A 143 -0.60 19.14 4.93
N GLY A 144 -1.70 18.39 4.97
CA GLY A 144 -3.02 18.89 4.62
C GLY A 144 -3.12 19.51 3.22
N ALA A 145 -3.51 20.78 3.17
CA ALA A 145 -3.70 21.51 1.91
C ALA A 145 -2.40 21.69 1.11
N GLU A 146 -1.24 21.69 1.77
CA GLU A 146 0.06 21.75 1.08
C GLU A 146 0.29 20.47 0.27
N TYR A 147 0.00 19.30 0.85
CA TYR A 147 0.03 18.02 0.12
C TYR A 147 -0.87 18.10 -1.12
N TRP A 148 -2.07 18.66 -0.98
CA TRP A 148 -2.98 18.82 -2.11
C TRP A 148 -2.40 19.73 -3.20
N ALA A 149 -1.81 20.86 -2.83
CA ALA A 149 -1.17 21.77 -3.78
C ALA A 149 -0.03 21.07 -4.55
N GLU A 150 0.80 20.28 -3.87
CA GLU A 150 1.85 19.47 -4.49
C GLU A 150 1.27 18.44 -5.47
N GLN A 151 0.20 17.73 -5.07
CA GLN A 151 -0.45 16.76 -5.94
C GLN A 151 -1.04 17.42 -7.20
N LYS A 152 -1.62 18.62 -7.08
CA LYS A 152 -2.11 19.39 -8.24
C LYS A 152 -0.97 19.80 -9.16
N ALA A 153 0.13 20.29 -8.61
CA ALA A 153 1.30 20.71 -9.39
C ALA A 153 1.95 19.52 -10.14
N ALA A 154 2.00 18.34 -9.52
CA ALA A 154 2.59 17.14 -10.11
C ALA A 154 1.65 16.36 -11.06
N ALA A 155 0.32 16.58 -10.96
CA ALA A 155 -0.67 15.83 -11.72
C ALA A 155 -0.46 15.86 -13.25
N PRO A 156 -0.14 16.98 -13.91
CA PRO A 156 0.01 17.05 -15.37
C PRO A 156 1.16 16.19 -15.92
N THR A 157 2.22 15.98 -15.12
CA THR A 157 3.40 15.19 -15.52
C THR A 157 3.36 13.77 -14.99
N PHE A 158 2.33 13.39 -14.22
CA PHE A 158 2.27 12.09 -13.58
C PHE A 158 2.22 10.94 -14.59
N GLY A 159 3.12 9.96 -14.44
CA GLY A 159 3.18 8.79 -15.31
C GLY A 159 3.79 9.06 -16.69
N GLN A 160 4.19 10.30 -16.99
CA GLN A 160 5.05 10.58 -18.13
C GLN A 160 6.41 9.98 -17.82
N ARG A 161 6.75 8.86 -18.49
CA ARG A 161 8.12 8.36 -18.51
C ARG A 161 9.01 9.53 -18.97
N ARG A 162 10.20 9.66 -18.39
CA ARG A 162 11.27 10.50 -18.94
C ARG A 162 11.58 10.01 -20.36
N GLN A 163 10.77 10.42 -21.35
CA GLN A 163 10.94 10.04 -22.75
C GLN A 163 11.93 10.97 -23.47
N SER A 164 12.68 11.78 -22.73
CA SER A 164 13.56 12.83 -23.24
C SER A 164 15.02 12.66 -22.82
N THR A 165 15.55 11.44 -22.82
CA THR A 165 17.01 11.21 -22.80
C THR A 165 17.40 9.96 -23.60
N GLY A 166 16.85 9.83 -24.81
CA GLY A 166 17.23 8.80 -25.79
C GLY A 166 17.58 9.36 -27.17
N ALA A 167 17.60 10.69 -27.33
CA ALA A 167 18.01 11.38 -28.56
C ALA A 167 19.31 12.16 -28.29
N ALA A 168 20.38 11.44 -27.98
CA ALA A 168 21.75 11.93 -28.03
C ALA A 168 22.66 10.70 -28.17
N GLY A 169 23.24 10.53 -29.36
CA GLY A 169 24.17 9.44 -29.70
C GLY A 169 23.86 8.85 -31.06
#